data_AF-A0A7V8VCZ9-F1
#
_entry.id   AF-A0A7V8VCZ9-F1
#
_cell.length_a   1.000
_cell.length_b   1.000
_cell.length_c   1.000
_cell.angle_alpha   90.00
_cell.angle_beta   90.00
_cell.angle_gamma   90.00
#
_symmetry.space_group_name_H-M   'P 1'
#
loop_
_entity.id
_entity.type
_entity.pdbx_description
1 polymer ?
#
loop_
_entity_poly.entity_id
_entity_poly.type
_entity_poly.pdbx_seq_one_letter_code
_entity_poly.pdbx_strand_id
1 'polypeptide(L)'
;MWATLMTLGGLVAATQQDPPKLLIETPSFPGMTPALRWRVIRLRGSPEKPLVEVVLESELFDQAVELPGEGPFHVEVVPQGGVPVRLAEKLMVEKGKTVRLRLEDRCGVVRIFGEGLPRPQRLVLTRARDPGPGVRGHQPVQQVSNYRQNMLVPPGTYDLWLVPANGARPQRLAENVRVLAGKVVGVDD
;
A
#
# COMPACT_ATOMS: atom_id res chain seq x y z
N MET A 1 -26.84 43.13 -56.78
CA MET A 1 -25.92 41.98 -56.74
C MET A 1 -25.43 41.85 -55.30
N TRP A 2 -26.09 41.00 -54.49
CA TRP A 2 -25.82 40.86 -53.05
C TRP A 2 -24.97 39.61 -52.84
N ALA A 3 -23.79 39.78 -52.23
CA ALA A 3 -22.88 38.69 -51.92
C ALA A 3 -23.11 38.22 -50.48
N THR A 4 -23.69 37.03 -50.33
CA THR A 4 -23.87 36.37 -49.05
C THR A 4 -22.55 35.76 -48.59
N LEU A 5 -21.94 36.34 -47.55
CA LEU A 5 -20.84 35.73 -46.81
C LEU A 5 -21.38 34.58 -45.95
N MET A 6 -21.07 33.35 -46.33
CA MET A 6 -21.26 32.18 -45.46
C MET A 6 -20.04 32.03 -44.55
N THR A 7 -20.19 32.40 -43.28
CA THR A 7 -19.28 32.05 -42.20
C THR A 7 -19.37 30.55 -41.90
N LEU A 8 -18.35 29.80 -42.34
CA LEU A 8 -18.12 28.42 -41.90
C LEU A 8 -17.68 28.43 -40.43
N GLY A 9 -18.63 28.24 -39.53
CA GLY A 9 -18.36 27.93 -38.12
C GLY A 9 -17.74 26.55 -38.01
N GLY A 10 -16.42 26.49 -37.86
CA GLY A 10 -15.70 25.26 -37.56
C GLY A 10 -16.13 24.72 -36.18
N LEU A 11 -16.84 23.60 -36.18
CA LEU A 11 -17.05 22.76 -35.00
C LEU A 11 -15.68 22.28 -34.54
N VAL A 12 -15.13 22.93 -33.50
CA VAL A 12 -14.01 22.38 -32.74
C VAL A 12 -14.57 21.17 -32.00
N ALA A 13 -14.34 19.98 -32.55
CA ALA A 13 -14.59 18.74 -31.84
C ALA A 13 -13.73 18.78 -30.57
N ALA A 14 -14.37 19.00 -29.42
CA ALA A 14 -13.72 18.84 -28.13
C ALA A 14 -13.27 17.37 -28.07
N THR A 15 -11.97 17.13 -28.24
CA THR A 15 -11.37 15.81 -28.04
C THR A 15 -11.67 15.41 -26.61
N GLN A 16 -12.66 14.53 -26.44
CA GLN A 16 -13.00 13.90 -25.18
C GLN A 16 -11.80 13.04 -24.79
N GLN A 17 -10.92 13.60 -23.97
CA GLN A 17 -9.75 12.89 -23.47
C GLN A 17 -10.20 11.90 -22.39
N ASP A 18 -9.82 10.64 -22.55
CA ASP A 18 -10.11 9.60 -21.57
C ASP A 18 -9.57 9.99 -20.17
N PRO A 19 -10.27 9.61 -19.09
CA PRO A 19 -9.80 9.89 -17.75
C PRO A 19 -8.48 9.17 -17.44
N PRO A 20 -7.63 9.71 -16.55
CA PRO A 20 -6.44 9.01 -16.06
C PRO A 20 -6.85 7.71 -15.37
N LYS A 21 -6.09 6.63 -15.58
CA LYS A 21 -6.37 5.32 -15.01
C LYS A 21 -5.20 4.81 -14.17
N LEU A 22 -5.51 4.10 -13.10
CA LEU A 22 -4.55 3.41 -12.24
C LEU A 22 -4.87 1.92 -12.21
N LEU A 23 -3.85 1.12 -12.49
CA LEU A 23 -3.88 -0.34 -12.40
C LEU A 23 -2.94 -0.77 -11.28
N ILE A 24 -3.48 -1.41 -10.25
CA ILE A 24 -2.67 -2.06 -9.21
C ILE A 24 -2.73 -3.56 -9.44
N GLU A 25 -1.57 -4.18 -9.56
CA GLU A 25 -1.48 -5.59 -9.91
C GLU A 25 -1.45 -6.47 -8.68
N THR A 26 -2.18 -7.58 -8.75
CA THR A 26 -2.12 -8.61 -7.73
C THR A 26 -0.67 -9.07 -7.65
N PRO A 27 -0.09 -9.14 -6.44
CA PRO A 27 1.26 -9.61 -6.34
C PRO A 27 1.37 -11.09 -6.70
N SER A 28 2.42 -11.46 -7.41
CA SER A 28 2.73 -12.86 -7.75
C SER A 28 3.36 -13.63 -6.59
N PHE A 29 3.05 -13.26 -5.34
CA PHE A 29 3.70 -13.88 -4.20
C PHE A 29 3.09 -15.26 -3.91
N PRO A 30 3.89 -16.34 -3.84
CA PRO A 30 3.38 -17.68 -3.57
C PRO A 30 2.63 -17.75 -2.23
N GLY A 31 1.40 -18.28 -2.24
CA GLY A 31 0.61 -18.50 -1.01
C GLY A 31 0.07 -17.22 -0.36
N MET A 32 -0.01 -16.12 -1.13
CA MET A 32 -0.61 -14.88 -0.66
C MET A 32 -1.99 -14.69 -1.26
N THR A 33 -2.99 -14.73 -0.39
CA THR A 33 -4.25 -14.02 -0.62
C THR A 33 -4.55 -13.23 0.65
N PRO A 34 -3.78 -12.18 0.99
CA PRO A 34 -4.29 -11.27 1.99
C PRO A 34 -5.52 -10.60 1.37
N ALA A 35 -6.58 -10.41 2.14
CA ALA A 35 -7.60 -9.44 1.77
C ALA A 35 -6.92 -8.07 1.79
N LEU A 36 -6.43 -7.65 0.63
CA LEU A 36 -5.81 -6.36 0.42
C LEU A 36 -6.88 -5.43 -0.11
N ARG A 37 -6.84 -4.19 0.34
CA ARG A 37 -7.47 -3.06 -0.34
C ARG A 37 -6.40 -2.03 -0.65
N TRP A 38 -6.65 -1.18 -1.62
CA TRP A 38 -5.77 -0.07 -1.92
C TRP A 38 -6.56 1.22 -2.01
N ARG A 39 -5.89 2.32 -1.72
CA ARG A 39 -6.50 3.65 -1.70
C ARG A 39 -5.59 4.66 -2.38
N VAL A 40 -6.24 5.60 -3.06
CA VAL A 40 -5.61 6.77 -3.65
C VAL A 40 -5.94 7.95 -2.77
N ILE A 41 -4.89 8.67 -2.39
CA ILE A 41 -4.94 9.80 -1.50
C ILE A 41 -4.47 11.03 -2.28
N ARG A 42 -5.23 12.11 -2.15
CA ARG A 42 -4.80 13.45 -2.54
C ARG A 42 -4.46 14.23 -1.29
N LEU A 43 -3.27 14.83 -1.25
CA LEU A 43 -2.94 15.77 -0.19
C LEU A 43 -3.41 17.17 -0.60
N ARG A 44 -4.13 17.84 0.29
CA ARG A 44 -4.53 19.24 0.17
C ARG A 44 -3.95 20.05 1.34
N GLY A 45 -4.09 21.37 1.30
CA GLY A 45 -3.60 22.24 2.38
C GLY A 45 -2.11 22.59 2.26
N SER A 46 -1.54 23.12 3.34
CA SER A 46 -0.13 23.52 3.36
C SER A 46 0.80 22.31 3.61
N PRO A 47 2.08 22.38 3.20
CA PRO A 47 3.07 21.34 3.51
C PRO A 47 3.23 21.07 5.02
N GLU A 48 3.00 22.08 5.86
CA GLU A 48 3.10 21.97 7.33
C GLU A 48 1.87 21.28 7.96
N LYS A 49 0.71 21.36 7.30
CA LYS A 49 -0.53 20.77 7.78
C LYS A 49 -1.32 20.16 6.61
N PRO A 50 -0.82 19.04 6.03
CA PRO A 50 -1.48 18.41 4.92
C PRO A 50 -2.82 17.79 5.36
N LEU A 51 -3.87 18.09 4.61
CA LEU A 51 -5.16 17.44 4.70
C LEU A 51 -5.15 16.22 3.79
N VAL A 52 -5.40 15.05 4.38
CA VAL A 52 -5.45 13.77 3.67
C VAL A 52 -6.87 13.56 3.17
N GLU A 53 -7.06 13.51 1.86
CA GLU A 53 -8.33 13.19 1.21
C GLU A 53 -8.21 11.83 0.52
N VAL A 54 -9.00 10.84 0.92
CA VAL A 54 -9.11 9.58 0.17
C VAL A 54 -10.05 9.81 -1.00
N VAL A 55 -9.53 9.75 -2.21
CA VAL A 55 -10.28 10.05 -3.43
C VAL A 55 -10.80 8.79 -4.13
N LEU A 56 -10.21 7.64 -3.83
CA LEU A 56 -10.60 6.33 -4.33
C LEU A 56 -10.14 5.25 -3.33
N GLU A 57 -10.98 4.26 -3.09
CA GLU A 57 -10.65 3.02 -2.40
C GLU A 57 -11.18 1.85 -3.24
N SER A 58 -10.41 0.78 -3.35
CA SER A 58 -10.77 -0.38 -4.18
C SER A 58 -10.13 -1.67 -3.64
N GLU A 59 -10.82 -2.77 -3.84
CA GLU A 59 -10.34 -4.14 -3.64
C GLU A 59 -10.03 -4.84 -4.97
N LEU A 60 -10.31 -4.18 -6.09
CA LEU A 60 -10.09 -4.70 -7.43
C LEU A 60 -8.61 -4.53 -7.79
N PHE A 61 -7.93 -5.66 -7.94
CA PHE A 61 -6.59 -5.75 -8.52
C PHE A 61 -6.68 -6.22 -9.98
N ASP A 62 -5.63 -5.99 -10.74
CA ASP A 62 -5.50 -6.36 -12.16
C ASP A 62 -6.54 -5.71 -13.09
N GLN A 63 -7.25 -4.71 -12.58
CA GLN A 63 -8.23 -3.91 -13.32
C GLN A 63 -7.87 -2.43 -13.21
N ALA A 64 -7.83 -1.75 -14.35
CA ALA A 64 -7.57 -0.33 -14.40
C ALA A 64 -8.81 0.44 -13.91
N VAL A 65 -8.62 1.27 -12.88
CA VAL A 65 -9.68 2.10 -12.29
C VAL A 65 -9.46 3.55 -12.66
N GLU A 66 -10.54 4.25 -12.98
CA GLU A 66 -10.50 5.67 -13.33
C GLU A 66 -10.23 6.53 -12.09
N LEU A 67 -9.32 7.49 -12.23
CA LEU A 67 -9.02 8.47 -11.21
C LEU A 67 -9.87 9.73 -11.44
N PRO A 68 -10.25 10.46 -10.37
CA PRO A 68 -11.11 11.64 -10.47
C PRO A 68 -10.46 12.86 -11.14
N GLY A 69 -9.20 12.75 -11.54
CA GLY A 69 -8.45 13.79 -12.23
C GLY A 69 -6.97 13.48 -12.24
N GLU A 70 -6.19 14.46 -12.68
CA GLU A 70 -4.73 14.33 -12.72
C GLU A 70 -4.13 14.40 -11.30
N GLY A 71 -2.90 13.87 -11.18
CA GLY A 71 -2.13 13.86 -9.94
C GLY A 71 -1.66 15.25 -9.49
N PRO A 72 -0.91 15.33 -8.37
CA PRO A 72 -0.22 14.24 -7.69
C PRO A 72 -1.11 13.43 -6.75
N PHE A 73 -0.85 12.12 -6.69
CA PHE A 73 -1.50 11.19 -5.77
C PHE A 73 -0.51 10.43 -4.89
N HIS A 74 -0.95 10.05 -3.70
CA HIS A 74 -0.30 9.02 -2.88
C HIS A 74 -1.11 7.74 -3.04
N VAL A 75 -0.43 6.61 -3.20
CA VAL A 75 -1.09 5.31 -3.32
C VAL A 75 -0.64 4.45 -2.16
N GLU A 76 -1.60 3.89 -1.43
CA GLU A 76 -1.35 3.01 -0.29
C GLU A 76 -2.11 1.70 -0.45
N VAL A 77 -1.49 0.61 -0.05
CA VAL A 77 -2.14 -0.70 0.14
C VAL A 77 -2.37 -0.90 1.62
N VAL A 78 -3.55 -1.37 1.98
CA VAL A 78 -3.93 -1.65 3.36
C VAL A 78 -4.19 -3.15 3.49
N PRO A 79 -3.27 -3.90 4.11
CA PRO A 79 -3.52 -5.29 4.48
C PRO A 79 -4.62 -5.38 5.53
N GLN A 80 -5.45 -6.41 5.47
CA GLN A 80 -6.47 -6.66 6.50
C GLN A 80 -5.83 -6.78 7.89
N GLY A 81 -6.29 -5.95 8.83
CA GLY A 81 -5.76 -5.90 10.20
C GLY A 81 -4.36 -5.29 10.35
N GLY A 82 -3.75 -4.85 9.23
CA GLY A 82 -2.44 -4.27 9.18
C GLY A 82 -2.41 -2.74 9.12
N VAL A 83 -1.19 -2.21 9.05
CA VAL A 83 -0.87 -0.80 8.82
C VAL A 83 -0.82 -0.52 7.32
N PRO A 84 -1.36 0.62 6.84
CA PRO A 84 -1.21 1.05 5.45
C PRO A 84 0.26 1.14 5.01
N VAL A 85 0.55 0.55 3.85
CA VAL A 85 1.86 0.54 3.21
C VAL A 85 1.83 1.44 1.99
N ARG A 86 2.70 2.45 1.94
CA ARG A 86 2.79 3.36 0.80
C ARG A 86 3.47 2.67 -0.39
N LEU A 87 2.77 2.63 -1.53
CA LEU A 87 3.29 2.13 -2.80
C LEU A 87 3.93 3.22 -3.65
N ALA A 88 3.29 4.40 -3.68
CA ALA A 88 3.76 5.53 -4.47
C ALA A 88 3.48 6.85 -3.75
N GLU A 89 4.34 7.82 -3.99
CA GLU A 89 4.24 9.18 -3.47
C GLU A 89 4.31 10.16 -4.63
N LYS A 90 3.46 11.19 -4.59
CA LYS A 90 3.38 12.24 -5.62
C LYS A 90 3.28 11.66 -7.04
N LEU A 91 2.53 10.57 -7.20
CA LEU A 91 2.31 9.91 -8.48
C LEU A 91 1.51 10.81 -9.41
N MET A 92 2.12 11.18 -10.54
CA MET A 92 1.46 11.91 -11.61
C MET A 92 0.81 10.93 -12.57
N VAL A 93 -0.50 11.06 -12.77
CA VAL A 93 -1.26 10.31 -13.77
C VAL A 93 -1.95 11.33 -14.66
N GLU A 94 -1.55 11.39 -15.93
CA GLU A 94 -2.13 12.31 -16.92
C GLU A 94 -3.37 11.70 -17.56
N LYS A 95 -4.25 12.54 -18.10
CA LYS A 95 -5.40 12.08 -18.91
C LYS A 95 -4.96 11.20 -20.07
N GLY A 96 -5.79 10.21 -20.39
CA GLY A 96 -5.51 9.22 -21.44
C GLY A 96 -4.39 8.24 -21.11
N LYS A 97 -3.73 8.34 -19.94
CA LYS A 97 -2.69 7.40 -19.52
C LYS A 97 -3.21 6.44 -18.45
N THR A 98 -2.75 5.19 -18.57
CA THR A 98 -2.89 4.18 -17.53
C THR A 98 -1.53 3.97 -16.87
N VAL A 99 -1.45 4.24 -15.57
CA VAL A 99 -0.25 3.93 -14.78
C VAL A 99 -0.42 2.57 -14.10
N ARG A 100 0.60 1.73 -14.19
CA ARG A 100 0.63 0.38 -13.62
C ARG A 100 1.57 0.35 -12.42
N LEU A 101 1.07 -0.14 -11.27
CA LEU A 101 1.84 -0.34 -10.05
C LEU A 101 1.83 -1.81 -9.67
N ARG A 102 3.01 -2.39 -9.54
CA ARG A 102 3.21 -3.76 -9.04
C ARG A 102 3.61 -3.72 -7.57
N LEU A 103 2.92 -4.49 -6.74
CA LEU A 103 3.26 -4.62 -5.32
C LEU A 103 4.65 -5.24 -5.14
N GLU A 104 4.99 -6.24 -5.96
CA GLU A 104 6.28 -6.93 -5.94
C GLU A 104 7.47 -6.01 -6.24
N ASP A 105 7.29 -4.92 -6.97
CA ASP A 105 8.37 -3.96 -7.24
C ASP A 105 8.69 -3.07 -6.02
N ARG A 106 7.77 -2.98 -5.06
CA ARG A 106 7.79 -1.98 -3.99
C ARG A 106 7.72 -2.56 -2.59
N CYS A 107 7.31 -3.81 -2.44
CA CYS A 107 7.10 -4.46 -1.16
C CYS A 107 7.65 -5.89 -1.18
N GLY A 108 8.04 -6.36 0.00
CA GLY A 108 8.23 -7.77 0.27
C GLY A 108 7.21 -8.25 1.30
N VAL A 109 7.24 -9.55 1.57
CA VAL A 109 6.39 -10.13 2.62
C VAL A 109 7.17 -10.90 3.64
N VAL A 110 6.76 -10.73 4.89
CA VAL A 110 7.15 -11.57 6.00
C VAL A 110 6.00 -12.53 6.33
N ARG A 111 6.31 -13.82 6.35
CA ARG A 111 5.41 -14.89 6.77
C ARG A 111 5.96 -15.53 8.01
N ILE A 112 5.13 -15.69 9.02
CA ILE A 112 5.55 -16.20 10.33
C ILE A 112 4.83 -17.51 10.58
N PHE A 113 5.62 -18.53 10.89
CA PHE A 113 5.14 -19.81 11.38
C PHE A 113 5.13 -19.75 12.91
N GLY A 114 4.20 -20.47 13.53
CA GLY A 114 3.92 -20.36 14.96
C GLY A 114 3.86 -21.71 15.64
N GLU A 115 4.63 -22.66 15.15
CA GLU A 115 4.70 -23.98 15.76
C GLU A 115 5.42 -23.84 17.11
N GLY A 116 4.91 -24.50 18.16
CA GLY A 116 5.50 -24.39 19.50
C GLY A 116 5.33 -23.03 20.24
N LEU A 117 4.94 -21.96 19.54
CA LEU A 117 4.81 -20.62 20.14
C LEU A 117 3.44 -20.37 20.82
N PRO A 118 3.38 -19.51 21.85
CA PRO A 118 2.12 -19.09 22.44
C PRO A 118 1.16 -18.48 21.43
N ARG A 119 -0.15 -18.57 21.68
CA ARG A 119 -1.16 -17.90 20.85
C ARG A 119 -0.89 -16.38 20.82
N PRO A 120 -0.77 -15.75 19.64
CA PRO A 120 -0.50 -14.33 19.54
C PRO A 120 -1.79 -13.56 19.81
N GLN A 121 -1.67 -12.46 20.55
CA GLN A 121 -2.61 -11.34 20.44
C GLN A 121 -2.34 -10.59 19.15
N ARG A 122 -1.05 -10.37 18.87
CA ARG A 122 -0.53 -9.81 17.63
C ARG A 122 0.94 -10.14 17.43
N LEU A 123 1.34 -10.20 16.18
CA LEU A 123 2.71 -10.21 15.70
C LEU A 123 3.02 -8.82 15.17
N VAL A 124 4.19 -8.29 15.48
CA VAL A 124 4.55 -6.90 15.16
C VAL A 124 5.95 -6.86 14.55
N LEU A 125 6.06 -6.19 13.41
CA LEU A 125 7.34 -5.80 12.83
C LEU A 125 7.68 -4.37 13.23
N THR A 126 8.89 -4.17 13.72
CA THR A 126 9.50 -2.85 13.92
C THR A 126 10.72 -2.73 13.01
N ARG A 127 11.23 -1.51 12.76
CA ARG A 127 12.57 -1.42 12.13
C ARG A 127 13.59 -2.09 13.06
N ALA A 128 14.68 -2.56 12.47
CA ALA A 128 15.77 -3.15 13.23
C ALA A 128 16.23 -2.20 14.34
N ARG A 129 16.30 -2.72 15.57
CA ARG A 129 16.72 -2.00 16.79
C ARG A 129 15.76 -0.91 17.29
N ASP A 130 14.60 -0.73 16.65
CA ASP A 130 13.55 0.15 17.18
C ASP A 130 12.94 -0.45 18.47
N PRO A 131 12.38 0.39 19.36
CA PRO A 131 11.70 -0.09 20.56
C PRO A 131 10.55 -1.07 20.24
N GLY A 132 10.59 -2.22 20.89
CA GLY A 132 9.55 -3.24 20.80
C GLY A 132 8.22 -2.84 21.49
N PRO A 133 7.16 -3.65 21.33
CA PRO A 133 5.88 -3.39 21.97
C PRO A 133 6.00 -3.23 23.50
N GLY A 134 5.28 -2.25 24.06
CA GLY A 134 5.32 -1.95 25.50
C GLY A 134 6.44 -1.01 25.95
N VAL A 135 7.33 -0.60 25.03
CA VAL A 135 8.38 0.38 25.29
C VAL A 135 7.98 1.75 24.72
N ARG A 136 8.33 2.84 25.41
CA ARG A 136 8.09 4.21 24.93
C ARG A 136 8.76 4.42 23.58
N GLY A 137 8.03 5.01 22.62
CA GLY A 137 8.53 5.25 21.27
C GLY A 137 8.36 4.06 20.32
N HIS A 138 7.70 2.98 20.74
CA HIS A 138 7.33 1.88 19.84
C HIS A 138 6.50 2.37 18.64
N GLN A 139 6.98 2.05 17.43
CA GLN A 139 6.30 2.34 16.17
C GLN A 139 6.24 1.06 15.32
N PRO A 140 5.07 0.40 15.22
CA PRO A 140 4.93 -0.77 14.37
C PRO A 140 5.04 -0.35 12.90
N VAL A 141 5.87 -1.03 12.14
CA VAL A 141 5.90 -0.95 10.68
C VAL A 141 4.72 -1.73 10.11
N GLN A 142 4.45 -2.90 10.67
CA GLN A 142 3.34 -3.77 10.29
C GLN A 142 2.94 -4.66 11.46
N GLN A 143 1.69 -5.14 11.45
CA GLN A 143 1.20 -6.09 12.45
C GLN A 143 0.10 -6.99 11.89
N VAL A 144 -0.03 -8.18 12.47
CA VAL A 144 -1.12 -9.15 12.20
C VAL A 144 -1.56 -9.80 13.50
N SER A 145 -2.77 -10.38 13.54
CA SER A 145 -3.32 -10.99 14.76
C SER A 145 -3.07 -12.49 14.89
N ASN A 146 -2.73 -13.17 13.79
CA ASN A 146 -2.52 -14.62 13.78
C ASN A 146 -1.21 -15.00 13.08
N TYR A 147 -0.68 -16.18 13.44
CA TYR A 147 0.35 -16.86 12.64
C TYR A 147 -0.17 -17.19 11.25
N ARG A 148 0.76 -17.44 10.32
CA ARG A 148 0.49 -17.75 8.91
C ARG A 148 -0.23 -16.64 8.14
N GLN A 149 -0.57 -15.53 8.79
CA GLN A 149 -0.97 -14.30 8.12
C GLN A 149 0.26 -13.58 7.58
N ASN A 150 0.15 -13.09 6.35
CA ASN A 150 1.22 -12.45 5.62
C ASN A 150 1.28 -10.96 5.97
N MET A 151 2.48 -10.47 6.29
CA MET A 151 2.73 -9.04 6.51
C MET A 151 3.40 -8.41 5.30
N LEU A 152 2.69 -7.49 4.64
CA LEU A 152 3.23 -6.65 3.58
C LEU A 152 4.04 -5.50 4.17
N VAL A 153 5.30 -5.37 3.76
CA VAL A 153 6.20 -4.31 4.22
C VAL A 153 7.06 -3.77 3.08
N PRO A 154 7.51 -2.51 3.15
CA PRO A 154 8.58 -2.04 2.28
C PRO A 154 9.87 -2.88 2.43
N PRO A 155 10.80 -2.81 1.47
CA PRO A 155 12.12 -3.39 1.62
C PRO A 155 12.86 -2.75 2.80
N GLY A 156 13.54 -3.55 3.60
CA GLY A 156 14.17 -3.08 4.82
C GLY A 156 14.67 -4.22 5.70
N THR A 157 15.13 -3.85 6.89
CA THR A 157 15.55 -4.80 7.92
C THR A 157 14.70 -4.56 9.15
N TYR A 158 14.11 -5.64 9.69
CA TYR A 158 13.08 -5.57 10.71
C TYR A 158 13.37 -6.51 11.88
N ASP A 159 12.83 -6.17 13.05
CA ASP A 159 12.76 -7.08 14.19
C ASP A 159 11.32 -7.55 14.36
N LEU A 160 11.15 -8.85 14.64
CA LEU A 160 9.85 -9.48 14.82
C LEU A 160 9.55 -9.68 16.30
N TRP A 161 8.37 -9.24 16.70
CA TRP A 161 7.87 -9.36 18.06
C TRP A 161 6.56 -10.14 18.11
N LEU A 162 6.45 -10.99 19.14
CA LEU A 162 5.22 -11.62 19.59
C LEU A 162 4.68 -10.86 20.79
N VAL A 163 3.41 -10.47 20.72
CA VAL A 163 2.62 -10.05 21.89
C VAL A 163 1.67 -11.20 22.23
N PRO A 164 1.92 -11.97 23.30
CA PRO A 164 1.09 -13.11 23.67
C PRO A 164 -0.34 -12.72 24.08
N ALA A 165 -1.33 -13.56 23.74
CA ALA A 165 -2.73 -13.35 24.11
C ALA A 165 -3.02 -13.47 25.61
N ASN A 166 -2.14 -14.13 26.38
CA ASN A 166 -2.27 -14.32 27.82
C ASN A 166 -1.78 -13.12 28.65
N GLY A 167 -1.40 -12.00 28.01
CA GLY A 167 -0.90 -10.81 28.68
C GLY A 167 0.54 -10.91 29.19
N ALA A 168 1.27 -11.98 28.84
CA ALA A 168 2.69 -12.05 29.10
C ALA A 168 3.45 -10.93 28.37
N ARG A 169 4.67 -10.64 28.84
CA ARG A 169 5.51 -9.59 28.24
C ARG A 169 5.78 -9.89 26.76
N PRO A 170 5.80 -8.86 25.89
CA PRO A 170 6.21 -9.03 24.50
C PRO A 170 7.58 -9.69 24.39
N GLN A 171 7.70 -10.60 23.44
CA GLN A 171 8.91 -11.36 23.17
C GLN A 171 9.40 -11.05 21.77
N ARG A 172 10.72 -10.91 21.60
CA ARG A 172 11.32 -10.77 20.28
C ARG A 172 11.62 -12.16 19.75
N LEU A 173 11.04 -12.51 18.61
CA LEU A 173 11.19 -13.81 17.98
C LEU A 173 12.39 -13.85 17.04
N ALA A 174 12.59 -12.79 16.26
CA ALA A 174 13.68 -12.71 15.30
C ALA A 174 14.24 -11.28 15.22
N GLU A 175 15.54 -11.20 14.95
CA GLU A 175 16.27 -9.95 14.76
C GLU A 175 16.81 -9.85 13.34
N ASN A 176 16.91 -8.63 12.83
CA ASN A 176 17.53 -8.34 11.54
C ASN A 176 16.93 -9.12 10.34
N VAL A 177 15.61 -9.34 10.35
CA VAL A 177 14.87 -9.97 9.25
C VAL A 177 14.97 -9.06 8.02
N ARG A 178 15.76 -9.48 7.03
CA ARG A 178 15.99 -8.72 5.80
C ARG A 178 14.91 -9.02 4.78
N VAL A 179 14.14 -8.01 4.43
CA VAL A 179 13.05 -8.10 3.45
C VAL A 179 13.45 -7.35 2.17
N LEU A 180 13.30 -8.03 1.04
CA LEU A 180 13.54 -7.47 -0.29
C LEU A 180 12.22 -7.33 -1.05
N ALA A 181 12.16 -6.38 -1.98
CA ALA A 181 11.03 -6.26 -2.89
C ALA A 181 10.84 -7.56 -3.68
N GLY A 182 9.59 -8.00 -3.83
CA GLY A 182 9.26 -9.17 -4.63
C GLY A 182 9.62 -10.50 -3.97
N LYS A 183 10.10 -10.47 -2.72
CA LYS A 183 10.49 -11.67 -1.97
C LYS A 183 9.56 -11.94 -0.80
N VAL A 184 9.37 -13.22 -0.52
CA VAL A 184 8.72 -13.73 0.69
C VAL A 184 9.81 -14.25 1.60
N VAL A 185 9.80 -13.77 2.84
CA VAL A 185 10.71 -14.20 3.90
C VAL A 185 9.87 -15.01 4.89
N GLY A 186 10.18 -16.30 5.00
CA GLY A 186 9.69 -17.14 6.08
C GLY A 186 10.51 -16.87 7.33
N VAL A 187 9.84 -16.65 8.45
CA VAL A 187 10.46 -16.64 9.78
C VAL A 187 9.88 -17.82 10.53
N ASP A 188 10.73 -18.83 10.68
CA ASP A 188 10.54 -19.97 11.57
C ASP A 188 11.24 -19.65 12.90
N ASP A 189 10.80 -20.28 13.98
CA ASP A 189 11.38 -20.15 15.32
C ASP A 189 12.67 -20.97 15.51
#